data_AF-A0A8I1DEI0-F1
#
_entry.id   AF-A0A8I1DEI0-F1
#
_cell.length_a   1.000
_cell.length_b   1.000
_cell.length_c   1.000
_cell.angle_alpha   90.00
_cell.angle_beta   90.00
_cell.angle_gamma   90.00
#
_symmetry.space_group_name_H-M   'P 1'
#
loop_
_entity.id
_entity.type
_entity.pdbx_description
1 polymer ?
#
loop_
_entity_poly.entity_id
_entity_poly.type
_entity_poly.pdbx_seq_one_letter_code
_entity_poly.pdbx_strand_id
1 'polypeptide(L)'
;MAKDFNHPVVVESYDEHIRKLIPGYELIHLQVHALLKTYLPQQAHILVVGCGTGYELQYLAEQFPQWNFTAIDPAPNMIEKAKQHIDNLELSSRIECIVGDTSILHNIDTTFDAALAILVSHFVPVESKLDFFKDISNSLSNTGLCLSVELTQFENEQQLDSLKTLTLDSGLHEKQVEVMADRITQDFALIRPDEIIDLYKQAGFALVKSFAQVLNYYGFIGLKHSIGR
;
A
#
# COMPACT_ATOMS: atom_id res chain seq x y z
N MET A 1 -8.64 -4.07 -19.39
CA MET A 1 -9.21 -4.97 -18.36
C MET A 1 -8.16 -5.01 -17.27
N ALA A 2 -8.54 -4.66 -16.05
CA ALA A 2 -7.63 -4.63 -14.91
C ALA A 2 -6.89 -5.96 -14.74
N LYS A 3 -5.68 -5.92 -14.17
CA LYS A 3 -4.91 -7.14 -13.87
C LYS A 3 -5.76 -8.07 -13.03
N ASP A 4 -5.83 -9.34 -13.44
CA ASP A 4 -6.43 -10.37 -12.60
C ASP A 4 -5.39 -10.88 -11.60
N PHE A 5 -5.51 -10.43 -10.35
CA PHE A 5 -4.65 -10.88 -9.24
C PHE A 5 -4.99 -12.28 -8.75
N ASN A 6 -6.02 -12.94 -9.30
CA ASN A 6 -6.26 -14.36 -9.11
C ASN A 6 -5.57 -15.23 -10.16
N HIS A 7 -4.97 -14.67 -11.21
CA HIS A 7 -4.32 -15.48 -12.24
C HIS A 7 -2.96 -16.04 -11.73
N PRO A 8 -2.71 -17.36 -11.74
CA PRO A 8 -1.51 -17.96 -11.14
C PRO A 8 -0.18 -17.38 -11.65
N VAL A 9 -0.06 -17.16 -12.96
CA VAL A 9 1.13 -16.55 -13.58
C VAL A 9 1.40 -15.13 -13.07
N VAL A 10 0.33 -14.36 -12.77
CA VAL A 10 0.46 -13.00 -12.22
C VAL A 10 0.99 -13.05 -10.80
N VAL A 11 0.55 -14.01 -10.00
CA VAL A 11 0.97 -14.20 -8.60
C VAL A 11 2.43 -14.64 -8.52
N GLU A 12 2.85 -15.63 -9.32
CA GLU A 12 4.21 -16.19 -9.26
C GLU A 12 5.30 -15.20 -9.70
N SER A 13 5.02 -14.33 -10.68
CA SER A 13 5.98 -13.36 -11.22
C SER A 13 5.86 -11.96 -10.59
N TYR A 14 4.97 -11.78 -9.61
CA TYR A 14 4.58 -10.46 -9.10
C TYR A 14 5.78 -9.68 -8.56
N ASP A 15 6.55 -10.30 -7.66
CA ASP A 15 7.61 -9.66 -6.89
C ASP A 15 8.77 -9.16 -7.77
N GLU A 16 9.22 -9.96 -8.74
CA GLU A 16 10.26 -9.53 -9.67
C GLU A 16 9.78 -8.43 -10.61
N HIS A 17 8.50 -8.49 -11.00
CA HIS A 17 7.93 -7.55 -11.94
C HIS A 17 7.64 -6.19 -11.30
N ILE A 18 7.10 -6.16 -10.09
CA ILE A 18 6.68 -4.92 -9.43
C ILE A 18 7.87 -4.00 -9.13
N ARG A 19 9.03 -4.56 -8.77
CA ARG A 19 10.26 -3.79 -8.50
C ARG A 19 10.77 -3.03 -9.73
N LYS A 20 10.57 -3.60 -10.91
CA LYS A 20 10.91 -2.94 -12.18
C LYS A 20 9.85 -1.90 -12.55
N LEU A 21 8.58 -2.24 -12.33
CA LEU A 21 7.44 -1.42 -12.71
C LEU A 21 7.33 -0.13 -11.89
N ILE A 22 7.71 -0.16 -10.61
CA ILE A 22 7.55 0.95 -9.68
C ILE A 22 8.92 1.58 -9.41
N PRO A 23 9.23 2.76 -9.99
CA PRO A 23 10.50 3.41 -9.76
C PRO A 23 10.68 3.76 -8.28
N GLY A 24 11.83 3.37 -7.71
CA GLY A 24 12.14 3.62 -6.30
C GLY A 24 11.43 2.70 -5.30
N TYR A 25 10.89 1.57 -5.73
CA TYR A 25 10.15 0.61 -4.88
C TYR A 25 10.87 0.29 -3.55
N GLU A 26 12.17 -0.05 -3.58
CA GLU A 26 12.89 -0.36 -2.34
C GLU A 26 13.09 0.88 -1.44
N LEU A 27 13.35 2.04 -2.04
CA LEU A 27 13.51 3.29 -1.28
C LEU A 27 12.20 3.72 -0.61
N ILE A 28 11.06 3.47 -1.24
CA ILE A 28 9.73 3.70 -0.64
C ILE A 28 9.55 2.79 0.58
N HIS A 29 9.83 1.49 0.47
CA HIS A 29 9.74 0.57 1.61
C HIS A 29 10.73 0.91 2.74
N LEU A 30 11.93 1.39 2.39
CA LEU A 30 12.90 1.86 3.36
C LEU A 30 12.41 3.09 4.13
N GLN A 31 11.74 4.03 3.45
CA GLN A 31 11.11 5.20 4.08
C GLN A 31 9.95 4.78 4.99
N VAL A 32 9.08 3.85 4.55
CA VAL A 32 8.00 3.28 5.37
C VAL A 32 8.57 2.67 6.65
N HIS A 33 9.61 1.82 6.54
CA HIS A 33 10.30 1.26 7.70
C HIS A 33 10.85 2.36 8.65
N ALA A 34 11.50 3.39 8.11
CA ALA A 34 12.06 4.47 8.92
C ALA A 34 10.98 5.28 9.66
N LEU A 35 9.85 5.54 9.01
CA LEU A 35 8.69 6.20 9.61
C LEU A 35 8.09 5.32 10.72
N LEU A 36 7.80 4.05 10.44
CA LEU A 36 7.23 3.16 11.44
C LEU A 36 8.15 3.03 12.67
N LYS A 37 9.46 2.84 12.46
CA LYS A 37 10.46 2.78 13.54
C LYS A 37 10.54 4.05 14.38
N THR A 38 10.26 5.21 13.78
CA THR A 38 10.35 6.51 14.47
C THR A 38 9.09 6.80 15.28
N TYR A 39 7.92 6.41 14.78
CA TYR A 39 6.64 6.81 15.34
C TYR A 39 6.01 5.75 16.24
N LEU A 40 6.34 4.47 16.06
CA LEU A 40 5.68 3.38 16.77
C LEU A 40 6.49 2.86 17.97
N PRO A 41 5.80 2.32 18.98
CA PRO A 41 6.44 1.67 20.12
C PRO A 41 7.19 0.38 19.73
N GLN A 42 7.94 -0.16 20.70
CA GLN A 42 8.70 -1.41 20.53
C GLN A 42 7.81 -2.62 20.18
N GLN A 43 6.57 -2.64 20.69
CA GLN A 43 5.54 -3.63 20.38
C GLN A 43 4.38 -2.90 19.73
N ALA A 44 4.01 -3.29 18.51
CA ALA A 44 2.94 -2.68 17.75
C ALA A 44 2.14 -3.73 16.99
N HIS A 45 0.85 -3.46 16.74
CA HIS A 45 0.01 -4.25 15.85
C HIS A 45 -0.27 -3.46 14.58
N ILE A 46 0.18 -4.00 13.44
CA ILE A 46 0.11 -3.35 12.13
C ILE A 46 -1.00 -3.98 11.29
N LEU A 47 -1.88 -3.15 10.74
CA LEU A 47 -2.79 -3.55 9.67
C LEU A 47 -2.10 -3.35 8.31
N VAL A 48 -2.08 -4.37 7.47
CA VAL A 48 -1.60 -4.30 6.09
C VAL A 48 -2.78 -4.52 5.14
N VAL A 49 -3.23 -3.46 4.49
CA VAL A 49 -4.31 -3.48 3.50
C VAL A 49 -3.73 -3.71 2.13
N GLY A 50 -4.26 -4.68 1.38
CA GLY A 50 -3.74 -5.07 0.07
C GLY A 50 -2.36 -5.73 0.17
N CYS A 51 -2.22 -6.76 1.00
CA CYS A 51 -0.92 -7.36 1.29
C CYS A 51 -0.27 -8.10 0.10
N GLY A 52 -1.04 -8.38 -0.97
CA GLY A 52 -0.55 -9.10 -2.14
C GLY A 52 0.07 -10.45 -1.76
N THR A 53 1.25 -10.73 -2.32
CA THR A 53 2.04 -11.94 -2.07
C THR A 53 2.74 -11.97 -0.71
N GLY A 54 2.65 -10.91 0.11
CA GLY A 54 3.20 -10.86 1.46
C GLY A 54 4.65 -10.37 1.56
N TYR A 55 5.19 -9.72 0.52
CA TYR A 55 6.55 -9.14 0.57
C TYR A 55 6.73 -8.13 1.72
N GLU A 56 5.80 -7.17 1.87
CA GLU A 56 5.86 -6.16 2.94
C GLU A 56 5.76 -6.81 4.33
N LEU A 57 4.92 -7.85 4.46
CA LEU A 57 4.77 -8.62 5.69
C LEU A 57 6.08 -9.28 6.10
N GLN A 58 6.74 -10.00 5.19
CA GLN A 58 8.05 -10.58 5.46
C GLN A 58 9.04 -9.50 5.90
N TYR A 59 9.19 -8.46 5.07
CA TYR A 59 10.19 -7.41 5.29
C TYR A 59 10.02 -6.77 6.68
N LEU A 60 8.82 -6.36 7.05
CA LEU A 60 8.56 -5.73 8.35
C LEU A 60 8.64 -6.72 9.50
N ALA A 61 8.15 -7.96 9.33
CA ALA A 61 8.21 -8.95 10.39
C ALA A 61 9.65 -9.35 10.76
N GLU A 62 10.57 -9.38 9.80
CA GLU A 62 12.00 -9.61 10.03
C GLU A 62 12.66 -8.42 10.76
N GLN A 63 12.32 -7.19 10.40
CA GLN A 63 12.89 -5.99 11.03
C GLN A 63 12.32 -5.71 12.43
N PHE A 64 11.06 -6.11 12.68
CA PHE A 64 10.32 -5.87 13.92
C PHE A 64 9.84 -7.18 14.54
N PRO A 65 10.70 -7.91 15.28
CA PRO A 65 10.38 -9.24 15.80
C PRO A 65 9.31 -9.26 16.91
N GLN A 66 9.01 -8.10 17.49
CA GLN A 66 7.99 -7.96 18.56
C GLN A 66 6.64 -7.43 18.04
N TRP A 67 6.49 -7.23 16.73
CA TRP A 67 5.25 -6.75 16.14
C TRP A 67 4.34 -7.88 15.71
N ASN A 68 3.04 -7.63 15.74
CA ASN A 68 2.00 -8.48 15.17
C ASN A 68 1.39 -7.80 13.94
N PHE A 69 0.87 -8.61 13.03
CA PHE A 69 0.31 -8.13 11.77
C PHE A 69 -1.04 -8.77 11.52
N THR A 70 -1.97 -7.95 11.05
CA THR A 70 -3.19 -8.42 10.37
C THR A 70 -3.12 -7.94 8.94
N ALA A 71 -3.21 -8.86 7.99
CA ALA A 71 -3.07 -8.62 6.58
C ALA A 71 -4.37 -8.95 5.86
N ILE A 72 -4.87 -8.03 5.05
CA ILE A 72 -6.10 -8.21 4.29
C ILE A 72 -5.83 -8.01 2.80
N ASP A 73 -6.47 -8.81 1.96
CA ASP A 73 -6.44 -8.64 0.51
C ASP A 73 -7.73 -9.24 -0.08
N PRO A 74 -8.42 -8.57 -1.02
CA PRO A 74 -9.64 -9.09 -1.61
C PRO A 74 -9.41 -10.27 -2.55
N ALA A 75 -8.16 -10.53 -3.01
CA ALA A 75 -7.84 -11.64 -3.90
C ALA A 75 -7.45 -12.91 -3.11
N PRO A 76 -8.27 -13.99 -3.13
CA PRO A 76 -7.97 -15.22 -2.40
C PRO A 76 -6.60 -15.83 -2.74
N ASN A 77 -6.19 -15.76 -4.02
CA ASN A 77 -4.93 -16.36 -4.46
C ASN A 77 -3.70 -15.57 -3.99
N MET A 78 -3.84 -14.24 -3.78
CA MET A 78 -2.81 -13.44 -3.13
C MET A 78 -2.65 -13.84 -1.66
N ILE A 79 -3.77 -13.99 -0.93
CA ILE A 79 -3.76 -14.46 0.45
C ILE A 79 -3.17 -15.87 0.57
N GLU A 80 -3.55 -16.80 -0.32
CA GLU A 80 -2.98 -18.15 -0.32
C GLU A 80 -1.46 -18.11 -0.51
N LYS A 81 -0.97 -17.32 -1.47
CA LYS A 81 0.46 -17.15 -1.70
C LYS A 81 1.16 -16.51 -0.50
N ALA A 82 0.58 -15.47 0.09
CA ALA A 82 1.11 -14.81 1.28
C ALA A 82 1.19 -15.78 2.46
N LYS A 83 0.16 -16.59 2.71
CA LYS A 83 0.18 -17.62 3.77
C LYS A 83 1.30 -18.62 3.56
N GLN A 84 1.42 -19.20 2.36
CA GLN A 84 2.51 -20.12 2.03
C GLN A 84 3.89 -19.48 2.25
N HIS A 85 4.05 -18.21 1.85
CA HIS A 85 5.28 -17.47 2.02
C HIS A 85 5.64 -17.25 3.49
N ILE A 86 4.67 -16.83 4.30
CA ILE A 86 4.82 -16.61 5.74
C ILE A 86 5.06 -17.91 6.52
N ASP A 87 4.39 -19.00 6.14
CA ASP A 87 4.57 -20.32 6.76
C ASP A 87 6.00 -20.86 6.54
N ASN A 88 6.54 -20.69 5.34
CA ASN A 88 7.92 -21.09 5.02
C ASN A 88 8.98 -20.31 5.82
N LEU A 89 8.62 -19.14 6.35
CA LEU A 89 9.49 -18.29 7.17
C LEU A 89 9.25 -18.48 8.68
N GLU A 90 8.35 -19.39 9.07
CA GLU A 90 7.95 -19.65 10.46
C GLU A 90 7.37 -18.40 11.16
N LEU A 91 6.73 -17.51 10.39
CA LEU A 91 6.21 -16.22 10.87
C LEU A 91 4.71 -16.25 11.23
N SER A 92 4.02 -17.37 11.00
CA SER A 92 2.56 -17.50 11.11
C SER A 92 2.00 -17.24 12.51
N SER A 93 2.83 -17.35 13.55
CA SER A 93 2.42 -17.03 14.93
C SER A 93 2.17 -15.54 15.19
N ARG A 94 2.64 -14.65 14.30
CA ARG A 94 2.55 -13.19 14.42
C ARG A 94 1.76 -12.52 13.30
N ILE A 95 1.32 -13.28 12.30
CA ILE A 95 0.72 -12.74 11.08
C ILE A 95 -0.58 -13.46 10.78
N GLU A 96 -1.68 -12.73 10.85
CA GLU A 96 -3.00 -13.21 10.42
C GLU A 96 -3.32 -12.70 9.02
N CYS A 97 -3.62 -13.59 8.08
CA CYS A 97 -4.01 -13.23 6.71
C CYS A 97 -5.48 -13.56 6.43
N ILE A 98 -6.26 -12.55 6.05
CA ILE A 98 -7.71 -12.61 5.87
C ILE A 98 -8.07 -12.19 4.44
N VAL A 99 -8.96 -12.96 3.80
CA VAL A 99 -9.52 -12.57 2.50
C VAL A 99 -10.61 -11.52 2.71
N GLY A 100 -10.44 -10.34 2.14
CA GLY A 100 -11.43 -9.27 2.18
C GLY A 100 -10.86 -7.88 1.90
N ASP A 101 -11.75 -6.93 1.64
CA ASP A 101 -11.43 -5.50 1.55
C ASP A 101 -11.58 -4.81 2.93
N THR A 102 -11.44 -3.48 2.98
CA THR A 102 -11.48 -2.72 4.24
C THR A 102 -12.81 -2.80 4.97
N SER A 103 -13.91 -3.17 4.32
CA SER A 103 -15.22 -3.27 4.97
C SER A 103 -15.25 -4.35 6.07
N ILE A 104 -14.37 -5.36 5.99
CA ILE A 104 -14.29 -6.41 7.00
C ILE A 104 -13.78 -5.88 8.36
N LEU A 105 -13.09 -4.73 8.36
CA LEU A 105 -12.53 -4.12 9.57
C LEU A 105 -13.62 -3.75 10.59
N HIS A 106 -14.87 -3.55 10.14
CA HIS A 106 -16.01 -3.28 11.03
C HIS A 106 -16.35 -4.47 11.95
N ASN A 107 -15.92 -5.67 11.58
CA ASN A 107 -16.18 -6.90 12.31
C ASN A 107 -14.96 -7.41 13.08
N ILE A 108 -13.84 -6.68 13.04
CA ILE A 108 -12.59 -7.05 13.73
C ILE A 108 -12.51 -6.25 15.02
N ASP A 109 -12.58 -6.94 16.16
CA ASP A 109 -12.45 -6.34 17.50
C ASP A 109 -10.96 -6.21 17.88
N THR A 110 -10.22 -5.46 17.08
CA THR A 110 -8.79 -5.19 17.28
C THR A 110 -8.49 -3.78 16.83
N THR A 111 -7.65 -3.10 17.60
CA THR A 111 -7.19 -1.75 17.30
C THR A 111 -5.73 -1.80 16.88
N PHE A 112 -5.39 -1.11 15.80
CA PHE A 112 -4.04 -1.12 15.22
C PHE A 112 -3.26 0.16 15.58
N ASP A 113 -1.95 0.02 15.76
CA ASP A 113 -1.05 1.16 15.98
C ASP A 113 -0.70 1.86 14.67
N ALA A 114 -0.65 1.09 13.57
CA ALA A 114 -0.55 1.66 12.24
C ALA A 114 -1.28 0.82 11.19
N ALA A 115 -1.61 1.47 10.08
CA ALA A 115 -2.14 0.84 8.89
C ALA A 115 -1.30 1.20 7.66
N LEU A 116 -1.02 0.22 6.81
CA LEU A 116 -0.30 0.35 5.56
C LEU A 116 -1.23 0.05 4.40
N ALA A 117 -1.23 0.91 3.38
CA ALA A 117 -1.93 0.73 2.11
C ALA A 117 -0.98 1.12 0.96
N ILE A 118 0.02 0.28 0.71
CA ILE A 118 1.10 0.56 -0.24
C ILE A 118 0.70 0.04 -1.62
N LEU A 119 0.48 0.97 -2.55
CA LEU A 119 0.02 0.72 -3.92
C LEU A 119 -1.38 0.07 -3.98
N VAL A 120 -2.35 0.61 -3.22
CA VAL A 120 -3.69 0.00 -3.08
C VAL A 120 -4.84 0.91 -3.50
N SER A 121 -4.95 2.13 -2.97
CA SER A 121 -6.22 2.88 -3.09
C SER A 121 -6.57 3.21 -4.55
N HIS A 122 -5.60 3.27 -5.46
CA HIS A 122 -5.83 3.47 -6.89
C HIS A 122 -6.63 2.35 -7.58
N PHE A 123 -6.79 1.18 -6.95
CA PHE A 123 -7.74 0.14 -7.36
C PHE A 123 -9.18 0.40 -6.87
N VAL A 124 -9.34 1.22 -5.83
CA VAL A 124 -10.64 1.53 -5.21
C VAL A 124 -11.39 2.58 -6.05
N PRO A 125 -12.65 2.33 -6.45
CA PRO A 125 -13.48 3.30 -7.16
C PRO A 125 -13.52 4.66 -6.46
N VAL A 126 -13.54 5.75 -7.23
CA VAL A 126 -13.42 7.13 -6.69
C VAL A 126 -14.47 7.40 -5.62
N GLU A 127 -15.70 6.96 -5.84
CA GLU A 127 -16.84 7.08 -4.94
C GLU A 127 -16.67 6.30 -3.62
N SER A 128 -15.87 5.24 -3.61
CA SER A 128 -15.63 4.37 -2.45
C SER A 128 -14.38 4.74 -1.66
N LYS A 129 -13.50 5.61 -2.18
CA LYS A 129 -12.22 5.94 -1.54
C LYS A 129 -12.37 6.58 -0.15
N LEU A 130 -13.42 7.38 0.06
CA LEU A 130 -13.66 7.97 1.37
C LEU A 130 -13.96 6.90 2.42
N ASP A 131 -14.80 5.92 2.08
CA ASP A 131 -15.14 4.82 2.98
C ASP A 131 -13.91 3.94 3.23
N PHE A 132 -13.11 3.64 2.20
CA PHE A 132 -11.83 2.96 2.34
C PHE A 132 -10.91 3.60 3.40
N PHE A 133 -10.70 4.92 3.33
CA PHE A 133 -9.87 5.61 4.32
C PHE A 133 -10.54 5.74 5.69
N LYS A 134 -11.89 5.82 5.76
CA LYS A 134 -12.63 5.80 7.03
C LYS A 134 -12.52 4.46 7.74
N ASP A 135 -12.66 3.36 7.02
CA ASP A 135 -12.52 2.01 7.56
C ASP A 135 -11.14 1.83 8.20
N ILE A 136 -10.09 2.28 7.51
CA ILE A 136 -8.73 2.30 8.03
C ILE A 136 -8.60 3.23 9.25
N SER A 137 -9.09 4.47 9.16
CA SER A 137 -8.99 5.43 10.27
C SER A 137 -9.72 4.95 11.54
N ASN A 138 -10.83 4.25 11.38
CA ASN A 138 -11.66 3.74 12.49
C ASN A 138 -11.05 2.50 13.15
N SER A 139 -10.24 1.71 12.43
CA SER A 139 -9.53 0.56 13.00
C SER A 139 -8.25 0.95 13.76
N LEU A 140 -7.78 2.19 13.59
CA LEU A 140 -6.59 2.71 14.26
C LEU A 140 -6.85 3.19 15.69
N SER A 141 -5.82 3.08 16.54
CA SER A 141 -5.81 3.69 17.87
C SER A 141 -5.86 5.22 17.76
N ASN A 142 -6.21 5.89 18.87
CA ASN A 142 -6.27 7.36 18.91
C ASN A 142 -4.91 8.04 18.62
N THR A 143 -3.81 7.32 18.79
CA THR A 143 -2.45 7.78 18.48
C THR A 143 -1.89 7.12 17.21
N GLY A 144 -2.71 6.35 16.49
CA GLY A 144 -2.29 5.57 15.34
C GLY A 144 -1.99 6.43 14.12
N LEU A 145 -1.31 5.80 13.16
CA LEU A 145 -0.94 6.41 11.88
C LEU A 145 -1.33 5.53 10.70
N CYS A 146 -1.57 6.16 9.55
CA CYS A 146 -1.73 5.46 8.28
C CYS A 146 -0.66 5.91 7.30
N LEU A 147 0.02 4.96 6.67
CA LEU A 147 0.90 5.20 5.53
C LEU A 147 0.26 4.62 4.27
N SER A 148 0.16 5.42 3.22
CA SER A 148 -0.19 4.92 1.89
C SER A 148 0.84 5.34 0.87
N VAL A 149 0.92 4.57 -0.20
CA VAL A 149 1.65 4.95 -1.42
C VAL A 149 0.70 4.74 -2.58
N GLU A 150 0.53 5.76 -3.40
CA GLU A 150 -0.55 5.81 -4.37
C GLU A 150 -0.02 6.19 -5.73
N LEU A 151 -0.59 5.56 -6.75
CA LEU A 151 -0.52 6.05 -8.11
C LEU A 151 -1.56 7.17 -8.26
N THR A 152 -1.13 8.36 -8.66
CA THR A 152 -2.01 9.53 -8.81
C THR A 152 -2.18 9.92 -10.28
N GLN A 153 -3.14 10.81 -10.55
CA GLN A 153 -3.29 11.42 -11.87
C GLN A 153 -2.02 12.13 -12.30
N PHE A 154 -1.73 12.08 -13.60
CA PHE A 154 -0.72 12.95 -14.21
C PHE A 154 -1.31 14.35 -14.41
N GLU A 155 -0.48 15.36 -14.21
CA GLU A 155 -0.85 16.76 -14.47
C GLU A 155 -0.82 17.11 -15.97
N ASN A 156 0.04 16.41 -16.73
CA ASN A 156 0.23 16.62 -18.15
C ASN A 156 0.91 15.39 -18.81
N GLU A 157 0.92 15.36 -20.14
CA GLU A 157 1.51 14.27 -20.93
C GLU A 157 3.02 14.12 -20.67
N GLN A 158 3.74 15.21 -20.37
CA GLN A 158 5.18 15.15 -20.11
C GLN A 158 5.53 14.33 -18.85
N GLN A 159 4.63 14.27 -17.86
CA GLN A 159 4.84 13.39 -16.71
C GLN A 159 4.71 11.91 -17.08
N LEU A 160 3.77 11.56 -17.97
CA LEU A 160 3.67 10.20 -18.50
C LEU A 160 4.90 9.84 -19.33
N ASP A 161 5.36 10.74 -20.20
CA ASP A 161 6.59 10.55 -20.98
C ASP A 161 7.81 10.38 -20.06
N SER A 162 7.91 11.17 -18.99
CA SER A 162 8.98 11.03 -17.99
C SER A 162 8.95 9.67 -17.29
N LEU A 163 7.75 9.15 -16.99
CA LEU A 163 7.59 7.81 -16.42
C LEU A 163 8.00 6.72 -17.41
N LYS A 164 7.62 6.86 -18.69
CA LYS A 164 8.05 5.95 -19.76
C LYS A 164 9.57 5.91 -19.87
N THR A 165 10.23 7.07 -19.93
CA THR A 165 11.71 7.14 -19.95
C THR A 165 12.34 6.52 -18.72
N LEU A 166 11.87 6.88 -17.51
CA LEU A 166 12.43 6.35 -16.26
C LEU A 166 12.33 4.82 -16.16
N THR A 167 11.21 4.25 -16.61
CA THR A 167 10.99 2.80 -16.55
C THR A 167 11.77 2.04 -17.61
N LEU A 168 11.98 2.62 -18.81
CA LEU A 168 12.94 2.10 -19.80
C LEU A 168 14.36 2.05 -19.20
N ASP A 169 14.81 3.16 -18.62
CA ASP A 169 16.15 3.27 -18.03
C ASP A 169 16.32 2.34 -16.81
N SER A 170 15.22 2.00 -16.13
CA SER A 170 15.18 1.05 -15.01
C SER A 170 15.05 -0.41 -15.45
N GLY A 171 15.04 -0.69 -16.75
CA GLY A 171 15.12 -2.05 -17.31
C GLY A 171 13.81 -2.65 -17.81
N LEU A 172 12.73 -1.88 -17.97
CA LEU A 172 11.58 -2.34 -18.76
C LEU A 172 11.91 -2.30 -20.25
N HIS A 173 11.37 -3.26 -20.99
CA HIS A 173 11.38 -3.22 -22.46
C HIS A 173 10.27 -2.30 -22.99
N GLU A 174 10.46 -1.73 -24.19
CA GLU A 174 9.50 -0.80 -24.83
C GLU A 174 8.05 -1.30 -24.81
N LYS A 175 7.83 -2.57 -25.16
CA LYS A 175 6.49 -3.17 -25.12
C LYS A 175 5.89 -3.19 -23.71
N GLN A 176 6.70 -3.40 -22.67
CA GLN A 176 6.24 -3.39 -21.29
C GLN A 176 5.89 -1.97 -20.83
N VAL A 177 6.63 -0.98 -21.30
CA VAL A 177 6.38 0.45 -21.01
C VAL A 177 5.07 0.92 -21.64
N GLU A 178 4.79 0.54 -22.89
CA GLU A 178 3.50 0.87 -23.52
C GLU A 178 2.33 0.19 -22.81
N VAL A 179 2.46 -1.09 -22.46
CA VAL A 179 1.45 -1.79 -21.67
C VAL A 179 1.24 -1.14 -20.29
N MET A 180 2.31 -0.70 -19.63
CA MET A 180 2.19 0.04 -18.36
C MET A 180 1.40 1.33 -18.56
N ALA A 181 1.76 2.15 -19.56
CA ALA A 181 1.10 3.41 -19.83
C ALA A 181 -0.41 3.23 -20.10
N ASP A 182 -0.77 2.28 -20.97
CA ASP A 182 -2.18 1.94 -21.26
C ASP A 182 -2.94 1.56 -20.00
N ARG A 183 -2.34 0.73 -19.13
CA ARG A 183 -2.97 0.26 -17.91
C ARG A 183 -3.15 1.37 -16.89
N ILE A 184 -2.19 2.29 -16.76
CA ILE A 184 -2.33 3.45 -15.86
C ILE A 184 -3.58 4.27 -16.23
N THR A 185 -3.85 4.43 -17.53
CA THR A 185 -5.02 5.18 -18.02
C THR A 185 -6.34 4.41 -17.93
N GLN A 186 -6.32 3.08 -18.04
CA GLN A 186 -7.53 2.27 -18.21
C GLN A 186 -7.98 1.49 -16.96
N ASP A 187 -7.03 1.10 -16.10
CA ASP A 187 -7.30 0.10 -15.06
C ASP A 187 -7.52 0.71 -13.66
N PHE A 188 -7.21 2.00 -13.47
CA PHE A 188 -7.16 2.61 -12.13
C PHE A 188 -8.07 3.82 -11.97
N ALA A 189 -8.60 3.97 -10.75
CA ALA A 189 -9.37 5.13 -10.32
C ALA A 189 -8.43 6.19 -9.73
N LEU A 190 -7.68 6.87 -10.61
CA LEU A 190 -6.70 7.87 -10.22
C LEU A 190 -7.39 9.18 -9.83
N ILE A 191 -6.90 9.81 -8.75
CA ILE A 191 -7.26 11.16 -8.32
C ILE A 191 -5.99 11.99 -8.09
N ARG A 192 -6.14 13.31 -7.91
CA ARG A 192 -5.00 14.19 -7.67
C ARG A 192 -4.46 14.03 -6.24
N PRO A 193 -3.17 14.36 -5.99
CA PRO A 193 -2.57 14.29 -4.66
C PRO A 193 -3.31 15.12 -3.59
N ASP A 194 -3.83 16.31 -3.94
CA ASP A 194 -4.61 17.16 -3.04
C ASP A 194 -5.93 16.50 -2.61
N GLU A 195 -6.58 15.77 -3.52
CA GLU A 195 -7.82 15.04 -3.25
C GLU A 195 -7.57 13.88 -2.28
N ILE A 196 -6.43 13.19 -2.37
CA ILE A 196 -6.03 12.15 -1.40
C ILE A 196 -5.86 12.76 -0.01
N ILE A 197 -5.16 13.90 0.09
CA ILE A 197 -4.97 14.61 1.36
C ILE A 197 -6.33 14.98 1.99
N ASP A 198 -7.28 15.44 1.18
CA ASP A 198 -8.60 15.81 1.67
C ASP A 198 -9.44 14.59 2.07
N LEU A 199 -9.28 13.44 1.42
CA LEU A 199 -9.90 12.18 1.85
C LEU A 199 -9.36 11.74 3.22
N TYR A 200 -8.04 11.82 3.45
CA TYR A 200 -7.46 11.54 4.77
C TYR A 200 -8.05 12.45 5.86
N LYS A 201 -8.14 13.76 5.62
CA LYS A 201 -8.73 14.69 6.58
C LYS A 201 -10.19 14.34 6.87
N GLN A 202 -10.98 14.07 5.83
CA GLN A 202 -12.39 13.66 5.97
C GLN A 202 -12.56 12.31 6.67
N ALA A 203 -11.59 11.41 6.54
CA ALA A 203 -11.54 10.14 7.28
C ALA A 203 -11.16 10.32 8.76
N GLY A 204 -10.77 11.52 9.20
CA GLY A 204 -10.50 11.82 10.61
C GLY A 204 -9.01 11.81 11.00
N PHE A 205 -8.09 11.92 10.04
CA PHE A 205 -6.68 12.18 10.34
C PHE A 205 -6.46 13.67 10.64
N ALA A 206 -5.85 13.97 11.80
CA ALA A 206 -5.63 15.33 12.26
C ALA A 206 -4.47 16.04 11.51
N LEU A 207 -3.44 15.28 11.12
CA LEU A 207 -2.33 15.78 10.32
C LEU A 207 -2.10 14.85 9.13
N VAL A 208 -1.97 15.43 7.94
CA VAL A 208 -1.70 14.70 6.71
C VAL A 208 -0.54 15.36 5.98
N LYS A 209 0.45 14.58 5.55
CA LYS A 209 1.60 15.07 4.79
C LYS A 209 2.00 14.06 3.72
N SER A 210 2.57 14.55 2.62
CA SER A 210 3.37 13.68 1.76
C SER A 210 4.74 13.44 2.40
N PHE A 211 5.21 12.20 2.37
CA PHE A 211 6.56 11.83 2.81
C PHE A 211 7.48 11.41 1.65
N ALA A 212 6.91 11.03 0.50
CA ALA A 212 7.64 10.61 -0.67
C ALA A 212 6.91 11.02 -1.95
N GLN A 213 7.67 11.25 -3.01
CA GLN A 213 7.16 11.40 -4.37
C GLN A 213 8.19 10.87 -5.36
N VAL A 214 7.76 10.04 -6.29
CA VAL A 214 8.51 9.65 -7.49
C VAL A 214 7.58 9.80 -8.68
N LEU A 215 7.71 10.90 -9.43
CA LEU A 215 6.76 11.28 -10.48
C LEU A 215 5.31 11.28 -9.95
N ASN A 216 4.45 10.41 -10.48
CA ASN A 216 3.04 10.25 -10.08
C ASN A 216 2.81 9.17 -9.00
N TYR A 217 3.88 8.65 -8.38
CA TYR A 217 3.79 7.83 -7.18
C TYR A 217 3.98 8.72 -5.95
N TYR A 218 2.96 8.83 -5.10
CA TYR A 218 2.98 9.67 -3.90
C TYR A 218 2.84 8.83 -2.64
N GLY A 219 3.71 9.06 -1.66
CA GLY A 219 3.59 8.52 -0.32
C GLY A 219 2.94 9.54 0.62
N PHE A 220 1.93 9.13 1.39
CA PHE A 220 1.22 9.95 2.37
C PHE A 220 1.29 9.34 3.77
N ILE A 221 1.42 10.21 4.77
CA ILE A 221 1.28 9.88 6.19
C ILE A 221 0.11 10.66 6.78
N GLY A 222 -0.82 9.94 7.40
CA GLY A 222 -1.92 10.46 8.20
C GLY A 222 -1.73 10.12 9.68
N LEU A 223 -1.82 11.11 10.57
CA LEU A 223 -1.75 10.90 12.02
C LEU A 223 -3.11 11.20 12.66
N LYS A 224 -3.61 10.32 13.54
CA LYS A 224 -4.88 10.51 14.27
C LYS A 224 -4.82 11.68 15.26
N HIS A 225 -3.63 12.06 15.70
CA HIS A 225 -3.40 13.20 16.59
C HIS A 225 -2.19 14.02 16.14
N SER A 226 -2.20 15.33 16.38
CA SER A 226 -1.02 16.17 16.17
C SER A 226 0.01 15.88 17.26
N ILE A 227 1.16 15.30 16.93
CA ILE A 227 2.23 15.14 17.91
C ILE A 227 2.70 16.55 18.31
N GLY A 228 2.30 17.00 19.51
CA GLY A 228 2.92 18.14 20.16
C GLY A 228 4.36 17.74 20.43
N ARG A 229 5.31 18.49 19.86
CA ARG A 229 6.69 18.46 20.33
C ARG A 229 6.78 19.19 21.66
#